data_AF-A0A5N8YHI5-F1
#
_entry.id   AF-A0A5N8YHI5-F1
#
_cell.length_a   1.000
_cell.length_b   1.000
_cell.length_c   1.000
_cell.angle_alpha   90.00
_cell.angle_beta   90.00
_cell.angle_gamma   90.00
#
_symmetry.space_group_name_H-M   'P 1'
#
loop_
_entity.id
_entity.type
_entity.pdbx_description
1 polymer ?
#
loop_
_entity_poly.entity_id
_entity_poly.type
_entity_poly.pdbx_seq_one_letter_code
_entity_poly.pdbx_strand_id
1 'polypeptide(L)'
;MWRLLLFTIVVAAFIFYMILRPRRILKVLASAIYFPGSPLSRRTIPIWASYFLNREIFEGPPVSLLRLEEEIRTVGYFLLAIPLGMGILVIWVGS
;
A
#
# COMPACT_ATOMS: atom_id res chain seq x y z
N MET A 1 24.71 -2.53 -13.91
CA MET A 1 24.14 -3.78 -13.35
C MET A 1 23.72 -3.64 -11.88
N TRP A 2 24.56 -3.13 -10.97
CA TRP A 2 24.17 -2.97 -9.54
C TRP A 2 22.93 -2.08 -9.30
N ARG A 3 22.72 -1.04 -10.12
CA ARG A 3 21.55 -0.14 -10.02
C ARG A 3 20.22 -0.88 -10.25
N LEU A 4 20.19 -1.83 -11.20
CA LEU A 4 19.02 -2.68 -11.47
C LEU A 4 18.75 -3.60 -10.28
N LEU A 5 19.80 -4.23 -9.74
CA LEU A 5 19.69 -5.12 -8.60
C LEU A 5 19.16 -4.38 -7.35
N LEU A 6 19.66 -3.18 -7.08
CA LEU A 6 19.12 -2.33 -6.00
C LEU A 6 17.67 -1.94 -6.23
N PHE A 7 17.32 -1.56 -7.46
CA PHE A 7 15.93 -1.24 -7.80
C PHE A 7 15.01 -2.43 -7.53
N THR A 8 15.40 -3.64 -7.95
CA THR A 8 14.63 -4.87 -7.70
C THR A 8 14.48 -5.15 -6.20
N ILE A 9 15.54 -4.99 -5.41
CA ILE A 9 15.47 -5.17 -3.94
C ILE A 9 14.51 -4.16 -3.31
N VAL A 10 14.59 -2.89 -3.71
CA VAL A 10 13.71 -1.83 -3.18
C VAL A 10 12.26 -2.11 -3.53
N VAL A 11 11.98 -2.49 -4.78
CA VAL A 11 10.63 -2.84 -5.23
C VAL A 11 10.10 -4.06 -4.48
N ALA A 12 10.91 -5.12 -4.34
CA ALA A 12 10.52 -6.30 -3.57
C ALA A 12 10.22 -5.96 -2.11
N ALA A 13 11.09 -5.18 -1.46
CA ALA A 13 10.88 -4.70 -0.10
C ALA A 13 9.58 -3.87 0.03
N PHE A 14 9.30 -3.03 -0.96
CA PHE A 14 8.05 -2.26 -1.01
C PHE A 14 6.82 -3.16 -1.14
N ILE A 15 6.85 -4.16 -2.01
CA ILE A 15 5.76 -5.15 -2.16
C ILE A 15 5.54 -5.91 -0.85
N PHE A 16 6.61 -6.40 -0.21
CA PHE A 16 6.50 -7.05 1.10
C PHE A 16 5.92 -6.11 2.17
N TYR A 17 6.30 -4.84 2.14
CA TYR A 17 5.77 -3.84 3.04
C TYR A 17 4.26 -3.62 2.83
N MET A 18 3.77 -3.65 1.58
CA MET A 18 2.35 -3.60 1.26
C MET A 18 1.57 -4.78 1.85
N ILE A 19 2.12 -5.99 1.78
CA ILE A 19 1.46 -7.19 2.27
C ILE A 19 1.40 -7.21 3.80
N LEU A 20 2.54 -6.93 4.45
CA LEU A 20 2.73 -7.11 5.88
C LEU A 20 2.22 -5.94 6.71
N ARG A 21 2.26 -4.70 6.19
CA ARG A 21 1.96 -3.48 6.95
C ARG A 21 1.11 -2.47 6.18
N PRO A 22 -0.05 -2.87 5.61
CA PRO A 22 -0.92 -1.97 4.84
C PRO A 22 -1.38 -0.76 5.65
N ARG A 23 -1.65 -0.95 6.95
CA ARG A 23 -2.03 0.13 7.88
C ARG A 23 -1.01 1.27 7.93
N ARG A 24 0.29 0.96 7.87
CA ARG A 24 1.34 1.99 7.89
C ARG A 24 1.36 2.77 6.58
N ILE A 25 1.14 2.11 5.46
CA ILE A 25 1.04 2.74 4.14
C ILE A 25 -0.13 3.72 4.14
N LEU A 26 -1.30 3.29 4.60
CA LEU A 26 -2.47 4.15 4.72
C LEU A 26 -2.23 5.34 5.65
N LYS A 27 -1.56 5.14 6.78
CA LYS A 27 -1.19 6.25 7.68
C LYS A 27 -0.27 7.26 6.98
N VAL A 28 0.74 6.79 6.26
CA VAL A 28 1.65 7.67 5.51
C VAL A 28 0.89 8.42 4.40
N LEU A 29 0.01 7.73 3.66
CA LEU A 29 -0.85 8.37 2.66
C LEU A 29 -1.77 9.42 3.28
N ALA A 30 -2.43 9.10 4.40
CA ALA A 30 -3.31 10.03 5.10
C ALA A 30 -2.55 11.30 5.49
N SER A 31 -1.36 11.15 6.08
CA SER A 31 -0.52 12.28 6.45
C SER A 31 0.00 13.05 5.23
N ALA A 32 0.45 12.38 4.17
CA ALA A 32 1.02 13.03 2.99
C ALA A 32 -0.05 13.79 2.17
N ILE A 33 -1.25 13.25 2.08
CA ILE A 33 -2.32 13.81 1.23
C ILE A 33 -3.14 14.85 2.00
N TYR A 34 -3.41 14.63 3.28
CA TYR A 34 -4.34 15.43 4.08
C TYR A 34 -3.65 16.17 5.24
N PHE A 35 -2.34 16.46 5.11
CA PHE A 35 -1.66 17.35 6.06
C PHE A 35 -2.37 18.72 6.14
N PRO A 36 -2.24 19.45 7.26
CA PRO A 36 -2.98 20.71 7.49
C PRO A 36 -2.80 21.79 6.41
N GLY A 37 -1.69 21.76 5.66
CA GLY A 37 -1.43 22.68 4.55
C GLY A 37 -1.91 22.18 3.17
N SER A 38 -2.44 20.97 3.09
CA SER A 38 -2.92 20.40 1.82
C SER A 38 -4.24 21.04 1.39
N PRO A 39 -4.42 21.40 0.10
CA PRO A 39 -5.71 21.85 -0.42
C PRO A 39 -6.79 20.77 -0.28
N LEU A 40 -6.41 19.49 -0.26
CA LEU A 40 -7.33 18.37 -0.03
C LEU A 40 -7.78 18.26 1.44
N SER A 41 -7.00 18.78 2.39
CA SER A 41 -7.41 18.85 3.80
C SER A 41 -8.54 19.86 4.05
N ARG A 42 -8.80 20.78 3.12
CA ARG A 42 -9.89 21.76 3.23
C ARG A 42 -11.23 21.22 2.70
N ARG A 43 -11.22 20.05 2.07
CA ARG A 43 -12.41 19.33 1.60
C ARG A 43 -12.84 18.27 2.62
N THR A 44 -13.96 17.60 2.34
CA THR A 44 -14.42 16.44 3.10
C THR A 44 -13.33 15.37 3.12
N ILE A 45 -12.79 15.08 4.31
CA ILE A 45 -11.75 14.08 4.52
C ILE A 45 -12.44 12.71 4.62
N PRO A 46 -11.95 11.67 3.92
CA PRO A 46 -12.55 10.36 4.03
C PRO A 46 -12.31 9.74 5.42
N ILE A 47 -13.27 8.93 5.88
CA ILE A 47 -13.32 8.35 7.24
C ILE A 47 -12.03 7.61 7.62
N TRP A 48 -11.42 6.88 6.69
CA TRP A 48 -10.18 6.15 6.96
C TRP A 48 -9.00 7.10 7.23
N ALA A 49 -8.98 8.28 6.61
CA ALA A 49 -7.93 9.28 6.79
C ALA A 49 -8.18 10.12 8.05
N SER A 50 -9.44 10.46 8.35
CA SER A 50 -9.79 11.15 9.60
C SER A 50 -9.42 10.31 10.82
N TYR A 51 -9.56 8.98 10.74
CA TYR A 51 -9.10 8.03 11.76
C TYR A 51 -7.60 8.13 12.06
N PHE A 52 -6.74 8.25 11.04
CA PHE A 52 -5.29 8.40 11.27
C PHE A 52 -4.86 9.79 11.71
N LEU A 53 -5.64 10.82 11.34
CA LEU A 53 -5.36 12.21 11.65
C LEU A 53 -5.99 12.65 12.98
N ASN A 54 -6.65 11.75 13.71
CA ASN A 54 -7.36 12.02 14.97
C ASN A 54 -8.32 13.22 14.87
N ARG A 55 -8.99 13.39 13.73
CA ARG A 55 -9.93 14.52 13.53
C ARG A 55 -11.35 14.23 14.02
N GLU A 56 -11.67 12.96 14.17
CA GLU A 56 -12.97 12.47 14.65
C GLU A 56 -12.73 11.44 15.75
N ILE A 57 -13.69 11.30 16.66
CA ILE A 57 -13.63 10.34 17.76
C ILE A 57 -14.16 9.02 17.24
N PHE A 58 -13.29 8.01 17.22
CA PHE A 58 -13.64 6.65 16.81
C PHE A 58 -13.46 5.69 17.99
N GLU A 59 -14.44 4.82 18.21
CA GLU A 59 -14.36 3.74 19.21
C GLU A 59 -13.46 2.57 18.74
N GLY A 60 -13.09 2.55 17.46
CA GLY A 60 -12.25 1.52 16.85
C GLY A 60 -11.93 1.79 15.38
N PRO A 61 -11.18 0.91 14.70
CA PRO A 61 -10.89 1.06 13.28
C PRO A 61 -12.18 0.97 12.45
N PRO A 62 -12.46 1.95 11.56
CA PRO A 62 -13.68 1.93 10.76
C PRO A 62 -13.62 0.82 9.70
N VAL A 63 -14.78 0.29 9.30
CA VAL A 63 -14.86 -0.79 8.27
C VAL A 63 -14.22 -0.38 6.95
N SER A 64 -14.30 0.92 6.59
CA SER A 64 -13.64 1.47 5.40
C SER A 64 -12.11 1.31 5.45
N LEU A 65 -11.50 1.39 6.63
CA LEU A 65 -10.08 1.14 6.82
C LEU A 65 -9.73 -0.33 6.56
N LEU A 66 -10.50 -1.26 7.13
CA LEU A 66 -10.24 -2.70 6.99
C LEU A 66 -10.31 -3.12 5.52
N ARG A 67 -11.31 -2.63 4.79
CA ARG A 67 -11.44 -2.88 3.35
C ARG A 67 -10.24 -2.35 2.56
N LEU A 68 -9.79 -1.12 2.87
CA LEU A 68 -8.60 -0.53 2.25
C LEU A 68 -7.31 -1.32 2.57
N GLU A 69 -7.19 -1.86 3.79
CA GLU A 69 -6.06 -2.71 4.16
C GLU A 69 -6.03 -4.02 3.35
N GLU A 70 -7.20 -4.64 3.15
CA GLU A 70 -7.35 -5.83 2.31
C GLU A 70 -7.07 -5.54 0.84
N GLU A 71 -7.56 -4.42 0.30
CA GLU A 71 -7.30 -4.00 -1.07
C GLU A 71 -5.80 -3.77 -1.31
N ILE A 72 -5.10 -3.08 -0.40
CA ILE A 72 -3.64 -2.88 -0.50
C ILE A 72 -2.88 -4.20 -0.44
N ARG A 73 -3.27 -5.09 0.49
CA ARG A 73 -2.64 -6.41 0.60
C ARG A 73 -2.85 -7.23 -0.67
N THR A 74 -4.05 -7.18 -1.23
CA THR A 74 -4.41 -7.84 -2.49
C THR A 74 -3.55 -7.33 -3.64
N VAL A 75 -3.38 -6.01 -3.78
CA VAL A 75 -2.47 -5.42 -4.78
C VAL A 75 -1.04 -5.91 -4.57
N GLY A 76 -0.56 -5.96 -3.32
CA GLY A 76 0.76 -6.52 -2.99
C GLY A 76 0.92 -7.96 -3.47
N TYR A 77 -0.08 -8.82 -3.24
CA TYR A 77 -0.07 -10.19 -3.74
C TYR A 77 -0.07 -10.28 -5.27
N PHE A 78 -0.87 -9.46 -5.96
CA PHE A 78 -0.85 -9.42 -7.42
C PHE A 78 0.50 -9.01 -7.99
N LEU A 79 1.12 -7.98 -7.41
CA LEU A 79 2.45 -7.51 -7.81
C LEU A 79 3.55 -8.57 -7.60
N LEU A 80 3.35 -9.50 -6.67
CA LEU A 80 4.25 -10.61 -6.43
C LEU A 80 3.95 -11.83 -7.34
N ALA A 81 2.67 -12.16 -7.51
CA ALA A 81 2.23 -13.34 -8.24
C ALA A 81 2.49 -13.25 -9.75
N ILE A 82 2.27 -12.09 -10.37
CA ILE A 82 2.44 -11.91 -11.82
C ILE A 82 3.90 -12.16 -12.27
N PRO A 83 4.92 -11.52 -11.67
CA PRO A 83 6.30 -11.77 -12.04
C PRO A 83 6.75 -13.22 -11.77
N LEU A 84 6.30 -13.81 -10.66
CA LEU A 84 6.61 -15.21 -10.35
C LEU A 84 6.00 -16.16 -11.37
N GLY A 85 4.73 -15.97 -11.72
CA GLY A 85 4.04 -16.78 -12.73
C GLY A 85 4.71 -16.66 -14.11
N MET A 86 5.09 -15.45 -14.52
CA MET A 86 5.86 -15.23 -15.75
C MET A 86 7.23 -15.92 -15.70
N GLY A 87 7.95 -15.84 -14.58
CA GLY A 87 9.24 -16.49 -14.42
C GLY A 87 9.14 -18.02 -14.56
N ILE A 88 8.13 -18.62 -13.92
CA ILE A 88 7.88 -20.07 -14.03
C ILE A 88 7.54 -20.46 -15.47
N LEU A 89 6.67 -19.69 -16.15
CA LEU A 89 6.30 -19.94 -17.54
C LEU A 89 7.52 -19.88 -18.48
N VAL A 90 8.39 -18.88 -18.32
CA VAL A 90 9.61 -18.75 -19.14
C VAL A 90 10.55 -19.94 -18.92
N ILE A 91 10.73 -20.38 -17.68
CA ILE A 91 11.56 -21.55 -17.36
C ILE A 91 10.96 -22.82 -18.00
N TRP A 92 9.64 -22.98 -17.94
CA TRP A 92 8.96 -24.20 -18.39
C TRP A 92 8.84 -24.31 -19.92
N VAL A 93 8.63 -23.18 -20.61
CA VAL A 93 8.55 -23.14 -22.09
C VAL A 93 9.95 -23.07 -22.73
N GLY A 94 10.92 -22.47 -22.03
CA GLY A 94 12.29 -22.35 -22.51
C GLY A 94 13.17 -23.58 -22.27
N SER A 95 12.69 -24.57 -21.50
CA SER A 95 13.31 -25.89 -21.31
C SER A 95 12.79 -26.92 -22.29
#